data_AF-A0AAD5Y2L7-F1
#
_entry.id   AF-A0AAD5Y2L7-F1
#
_cell.length_a   1.000
_cell.length_b   1.000
_cell.length_c   1.000
_cell.angle_alpha   90.00
_cell.angle_beta   90.00
_cell.angle_gamma   90.00
#
_symmetry.space_group_name_H-M   'P 1'
#
loop_
_entity.id
_entity.type
_entity.pdbx_description
1 polymer ?
#
loop_
_entity_poly.entity_id
_entity_poly.type
_entity_poly.pdbx_seq_one_letter_code
_entity_poly.pdbx_strand_id
1 'polypeptide(L)'
;MNSDFSSLTELFSTNEKQLKKEKEQIQKEEYLKKNIKQKSTTQNKKDIWEDEEIVAAEEAEELNDPRSQPEYDIAYRQTVSSEDMFLGMSGKLNSISHSDFLVVTIKLPGVKFKEVQLDCTEFKIDLRCPIYKLNLSLPKKVDEKKGDAKWDSVKSILKITLPVINEF
;
A
#
# COMPACT_ATOMS: atom_id res chain seq x y z
N MET A 1 -10.08 -32.10 -72.12
CA MET A 1 -8.85 -32.16 -71.29
C MET A 1 -8.28 -30.75 -71.23
N ASN A 2 -7.96 -30.26 -70.02
CA ASN A 2 -7.29 -28.99 -69.66
C ASN A 2 -8.17 -27.81 -69.18
N SER A 3 -9.16 -28.02 -68.30
CA SER A 3 -9.86 -26.90 -67.61
C SER A 3 -9.77 -26.90 -66.08
N ASP A 4 -9.20 -27.91 -65.43
CA ASP A 4 -9.19 -28.02 -63.96
C ASP A 4 -7.84 -27.65 -63.30
N PHE A 5 -6.76 -27.44 -64.08
CA PHE A 5 -5.45 -27.06 -63.52
C PHE A 5 -5.18 -25.54 -63.54
N SER A 6 -5.97 -24.76 -64.29
CA SER A 6 -5.82 -23.30 -64.40
C SER A 6 -6.43 -22.55 -63.20
N SER A 7 -7.55 -23.04 -62.66
CA SER A 7 -8.28 -22.39 -61.57
C SER A 7 -7.57 -22.53 -60.21
N LEU A 8 -6.89 -23.67 -59.96
CA LEU A 8 -6.07 -23.85 -58.76
C LEU A 8 -4.86 -22.90 -58.75
N THR A 9 -4.16 -22.73 -59.87
CA THR A 9 -3.03 -21.78 -59.96
C THR A 9 -3.47 -20.32 -59.80
N GLU A 10 -4.64 -19.96 -60.30
CA GLU A 10 -5.20 -18.62 -60.13
C GLU A 10 -5.58 -18.36 -58.66
N LEU A 11 -6.19 -19.32 -57.96
CA LEU A 11 -6.52 -19.21 -56.53
C LEU A 11 -5.27 -19.09 -55.64
N PHE A 12 -4.21 -19.84 -55.92
CA PHE A 12 -2.92 -19.69 -55.21
C PHE A 12 -2.30 -18.32 -55.44
N SER A 13 -2.28 -17.81 -56.69
CA SER A 13 -1.74 -16.48 -56.98
C SER A 13 -2.55 -15.34 -56.33
N THR A 14 -3.86 -15.54 -56.17
CA THR A 14 -4.76 -14.58 -55.54
C THR A 14 -4.55 -14.55 -54.02
N ASN A 15 -4.37 -15.72 -53.40
CA ASN A 15 -4.02 -15.84 -51.98
C ASN A 15 -2.65 -15.22 -51.66
N GLU A 16 -1.63 -15.46 -52.49
CA GLU A 16 -0.31 -14.84 -52.29
C GLU A 16 -0.35 -13.32 -52.44
N LYS A 17 -1.17 -12.80 -53.37
CA LYS A 17 -1.41 -11.35 -53.52
C LYS A 17 -2.17 -10.77 -52.33
N GLN A 18 -3.13 -11.49 -51.75
CA GLN A 18 -3.84 -11.07 -50.54
C GLN A 18 -2.90 -11.05 -49.33
N LEU A 19 -2.08 -12.09 -49.15
CA LEU A 19 -1.11 -12.18 -48.06
C LEU A 19 -0.06 -11.06 -48.15
N LYS A 20 0.35 -10.66 -49.36
CA LYS A 20 1.25 -9.52 -49.57
C LYS A 20 0.60 -8.18 -49.20
N LYS A 21 -0.67 -7.97 -49.55
CA LYS A 21 -1.41 -6.75 -49.17
C LYS A 21 -1.62 -6.64 -47.67
N GLU A 22 -1.96 -7.74 -47.01
CA GLU A 22 -2.16 -7.79 -45.55
C GLU A 22 -0.86 -7.50 -44.80
N LYS A 23 0.28 -8.06 -45.25
CA LYS A 23 1.60 -7.76 -44.69
C LYS A 23 2.00 -6.28 -44.84
N GLU A 24 1.68 -5.66 -45.97
CA GLU A 24 1.96 -4.23 -46.20
C GLU A 24 1.06 -3.32 -45.34
N GLN A 25 -0.19 -3.74 -45.08
CA GLN A 25 -1.10 -3.04 -44.17
C GLN A 25 -0.64 -3.15 -42.71
N ILE A 26 -0.25 -4.34 -42.26
CA ILE A 26 0.33 -4.56 -40.93
C ILE A 26 1.59 -3.70 -40.74
N GLN A 27 2.46 -3.65 -41.75
CA GLN A 27 3.66 -2.81 -41.69
C GLN A 27 3.32 -1.31 -41.64
N LYS A 28 2.30 -0.86 -42.37
CA LYS A 28 1.80 0.54 -42.31
C LYS A 28 1.19 0.86 -40.95
N GLU A 29 0.43 -0.05 -40.35
CA GLU A 29 -0.13 0.10 -39.01
C GLU A 29 0.96 0.13 -37.92
N GLU A 30 2.00 -0.71 -38.04
CA GLU A 30 3.16 -0.68 -37.13
C GLU A 30 3.94 0.64 -37.26
N TYR A 31 4.12 1.17 -38.46
CA TYR A 31 4.72 2.49 -38.68
C TYR A 31 3.87 3.61 -38.07
N LEU A 32 2.53 3.53 -38.17
CA LEU A 32 1.63 4.51 -37.57
C LEU A 32 1.64 4.42 -36.04
N LYS A 33 1.65 3.21 -35.46
CA LYS A 33 1.82 2.99 -34.01
C LYS A 33 3.17 3.51 -33.52
N LYS A 34 4.25 3.33 -34.27
CA LYS A 34 5.59 3.85 -33.94
C LYS A 34 5.62 5.38 -33.96
N ASN A 35 4.97 6.03 -34.94
CA ASN A 35 4.84 7.49 -34.97
C ASN A 35 3.94 8.05 -33.87
N ILE A 36 2.87 7.36 -33.47
CA ILE A 36 2.02 7.77 -32.33
C ILE A 36 2.81 7.66 -31.02
N LYS A 37 3.60 6.60 -30.82
CA LYS A 37 4.47 6.43 -29.66
C LYS A 37 5.63 7.44 -29.61
N GLN A 38 6.04 7.98 -30.75
CA GLN A 38 7.05 9.05 -30.84
C GLN A 38 6.45 10.47 -30.71
N LYS A 39 5.13 10.64 -30.82
CA LYS A 39 4.46 11.96 -30.73
C LYS A 39 4.00 12.32 -29.32
N SER A 40 4.02 11.38 -28.36
CA SER A 40 3.77 11.64 -26.94
C SER A 40 5.00 12.15 -26.17
N THR A 41 6.11 12.44 -26.85
CA THR A 41 7.24 13.21 -26.30
C THR A 41 7.23 14.62 -26.89
N THR A 42 6.10 15.33 -26.74
CA THR A 42 6.12 16.80 -26.78
C THR A 42 6.23 17.25 -25.33
N GLN A 43 7.44 17.15 -24.78
CA GLN A 43 7.75 17.80 -23.51
C GLN A 43 7.49 19.29 -23.70
N ASN A 44 6.48 19.82 -22.99
CA ASN A 44 6.42 21.26 -22.80
C ASN A 44 7.74 21.64 -22.13
N LYS A 45 8.51 22.53 -22.74
CA LYS A 45 9.85 22.97 -22.30
C LYS A 45 9.86 23.70 -20.93
N LYS A 46 8.78 23.58 -20.16
CA LYS A 46 8.51 24.21 -18.87
C LYS A 46 8.07 23.21 -17.79
N ASP A 47 7.83 21.94 -18.11
CA ASP A 47 7.64 20.92 -17.08
C ASP A 47 8.99 20.45 -16.59
N ILE A 48 9.23 20.63 -15.29
CA ILE A 48 10.46 20.23 -14.59
C ILE A 48 10.35 18.77 -14.11
N TRP A 49 9.12 18.25 -14.02
CA TRP A 49 8.81 16.92 -13.51
C TRP A 49 7.98 16.18 -14.54
N GLU A 50 8.36 14.95 -14.87
CA GLU A 50 7.51 14.04 -15.65
C GLU A 50 6.46 13.42 -14.73
N ASP A 51 5.27 13.08 -15.25
CA ASP A 51 4.18 12.50 -14.43
C ASP A 51 4.60 11.18 -13.72
N GLU A 52 5.61 10.49 -14.26
CA GLU A 52 6.22 9.29 -13.68
C GLU A 52 7.18 9.58 -12.52
N GLU A 53 7.71 10.81 -12.42
CA GLU A 53 8.62 11.26 -11.34
C GLU A 53 7.87 11.91 -10.15
N ILE A 54 6.59 12.22 -10.31
CA ILE A 54 5.74 12.74 -9.24
C ILE A 54 5.32 11.58 -8.34
N VAL A 55 6.17 11.23 -7.37
CA VAL A 55 5.80 10.37 -6.24
C VAL A 55 4.72 11.09 -5.43
N ALA A 56 3.66 10.38 -5.02
CA ALA A 56 2.60 10.97 -4.20
C ALA A 56 3.21 11.63 -2.95
N ALA A 57 2.81 12.86 -2.64
CA ALA A 57 3.44 13.68 -1.61
C ALA A 57 3.55 12.98 -0.23
N GLU A 58 2.64 12.05 0.08
CA GLU A 58 2.67 11.23 1.31
C GLU A 58 3.88 10.29 1.36
N GLU A 59 4.28 9.67 0.24
CA GLU A 59 5.44 8.77 0.17
C GLU A 59 6.79 9.53 0.19
N ALA A 60 6.83 10.75 -0.36
CA ALA A 60 8.04 11.57 -0.36
C ALA A 60 8.40 12.09 1.05
N GLU A 61 7.41 12.37 1.91
CA GLU A 61 7.63 12.82 3.29
C GLU A 61 8.11 11.73 4.24
N GLU A 62 7.94 10.45 3.89
CA GLU A 62 8.44 9.32 4.68
C GLU A 62 9.90 8.99 4.36
N LEU A 63 10.30 9.14 3.08
CA LEU A 63 11.64 8.78 2.61
C LEU A 63 12.73 9.83 2.92
N ASN A 64 12.35 11.06 3.26
CA ASN A 64 13.31 12.17 3.40
C ASN A 64 13.10 13.02 4.67
N ASP A 65 12.66 12.39 5.77
CA ASP A 65 12.58 13.05 7.08
C ASP A 65 13.90 12.86 7.87
N PRO A 66 14.54 13.93 8.38
CA PRO A 66 15.75 13.82 9.19
C PRO A 66 15.51 13.25 10.59
N ARG A 67 14.26 13.07 11.02
CA ARG A 67 13.92 12.52 12.35
C ARG A 67 14.14 11.01 12.38
N SER A 68 14.73 10.54 13.47
CA SER A 68 14.93 9.10 13.68
C SER A 68 13.60 8.41 14.00
N GLN A 69 13.47 7.14 13.61
CA GLN A 69 12.35 6.31 14.05
C GLN A 69 12.60 5.86 15.50
N PRO A 70 11.64 6.04 16.43
CA PRO A 70 11.78 5.58 17.80
C PRO A 70 11.65 4.05 17.89
N GLU A 71 12.21 3.45 18.95
CA GLU A 71 12.00 2.03 19.24
C GLU A 71 10.56 1.81 19.72
N TYR A 72 9.85 0.89 19.07
CA TYR A 72 8.47 0.55 19.42
C TYR A 72 8.29 -0.97 19.51
N ASP A 73 7.30 -1.37 20.31
CA ASP A 73 6.86 -2.75 20.48
C ASP A 73 5.34 -2.83 20.40
N ILE A 74 4.83 -3.89 19.77
CA ILE A 74 3.39 -4.13 19.57
C ILE A 74 3.02 -5.41 20.31
N ALA A 75 2.17 -5.27 21.32
CA ALA A 75 1.63 -6.38 22.08
C ALA A 75 0.12 -6.47 21.91
N TYR A 76 -0.41 -7.68 21.94
CA TYR A 76 -1.86 -7.94 21.90
C TYR A 76 -2.35 -8.35 23.28
N ARG A 77 -3.47 -7.79 23.72
CA ARG A 77 -4.08 -8.09 25.01
C ARG A 77 -5.51 -8.60 24.79
N GLN A 78 -5.84 -9.71 25.46
CA GLN A 78 -7.16 -10.31 25.47
C GLN A 78 -7.74 -10.25 26.89
N THR A 79 -9.03 -9.96 26.99
CA THR A 79 -9.77 -10.06 28.25
C THR A 79 -10.31 -11.47 28.38
N VAL A 80 -9.71 -12.23 29.29
CA VAL A 80 -10.12 -13.59 29.63
C VAL A 80 -10.97 -13.54 30.92
N SER A 81 -12.12 -14.20 30.90
CA SER A 81 -12.96 -14.39 32.08
C SER A 81 -12.64 -15.73 32.75
N SER A 82 -13.08 -15.92 33.99
CA SER A 82 -12.96 -17.22 34.66
C SER A 82 -13.68 -18.33 33.88
N GLU A 83 -14.79 -18.03 33.22
CA GLU A 83 -15.50 -18.98 32.37
C GLU A 83 -14.65 -19.43 31.16
N ASP A 84 -13.92 -18.50 30.54
CA ASP A 84 -13.00 -18.82 29.43
C ASP A 84 -11.84 -19.71 29.92
N MET A 85 -11.26 -19.39 31.08
CA MET A 85 -10.12 -20.12 31.63
C MET A 85 -10.48 -21.51 32.18
N PHE A 86 -11.65 -21.65 32.83
CA PHE A 86 -12.04 -22.87 33.52
C PHE A 86 -13.01 -23.76 32.73
N LEU A 87 -13.89 -23.17 31.92
CA LEU A 87 -14.96 -23.89 31.22
C LEU A 87 -14.76 -23.94 29.70
N GLY A 88 -13.91 -23.07 29.13
CA GLY A 88 -13.66 -23.02 27.68
C GLY A 88 -14.90 -22.65 26.86
N MET A 89 -15.92 -22.05 27.48
CA MET A 89 -17.23 -21.79 26.85
C MET A 89 -17.24 -20.52 26.00
N SER A 90 -16.25 -19.62 26.14
CA SER A 90 -16.24 -18.34 25.43
C SER A 90 -15.89 -18.46 23.94
N GLY A 91 -15.38 -19.60 23.49
CA GLY A 91 -14.93 -19.80 22.10
C GLY A 91 -13.78 -18.88 21.67
N LYS A 92 -13.12 -18.18 22.62
CA LYS A 92 -11.96 -17.34 22.32
C LYS A 92 -10.74 -18.22 22.14
N LEU A 93 -10.00 -18.00 21.08
CA LEU A 93 -8.71 -18.67 20.85
C LEU A 93 -7.58 -17.82 21.42
N ASN A 94 -6.48 -18.46 21.82
CA ASN A 94 -5.22 -17.81 22.19
C ASN A 94 -4.46 -17.28 20.96
N SER A 95 -5.16 -16.56 20.08
CA SER A 95 -4.65 -16.04 18.82
C SER A 95 -4.75 -14.53 18.79
N ILE A 96 -3.86 -13.89 18.02
CA ILE A 96 -3.92 -12.46 17.70
C ILE A 96 -5.27 -12.11 17.07
N SER A 97 -5.92 -13.05 16.37
CA SER A 97 -7.24 -12.84 15.78
C SER A 97 -8.34 -12.56 16.82
N HIS A 98 -8.25 -13.09 18.05
CA HIS A 98 -9.24 -12.90 19.12
C HIS A 98 -8.80 -11.89 20.21
N SER A 99 -7.75 -11.12 19.96
CA SER A 99 -7.33 -10.05 20.88
C SER A 99 -8.36 -8.91 20.92
N ASP A 100 -8.70 -8.46 22.13
CA ASP A 100 -9.63 -7.33 22.34
C ASP A 100 -8.93 -5.97 22.26
N PHE A 101 -7.63 -5.92 22.58
CA PHE A 101 -6.85 -4.68 22.63
C PHE A 101 -5.49 -4.85 21.94
N LEU A 102 -5.06 -3.80 21.25
CA LEU A 102 -3.74 -3.61 20.69
C LEU A 102 -2.98 -2.61 21.55
N VAL A 103 -1.84 -3.01 22.09
CA VAL A 103 -1.00 -2.19 22.98
C VAL A 103 0.30 -1.86 22.27
N VAL A 104 0.51 -0.59 21.94
CA VAL A 104 1.77 -0.09 21.37
C VAL A 104 2.58 0.58 22.46
N THR A 105 3.82 0.14 22.63
CA THR A 105 4.77 0.73 23.59
C THR A 105 5.89 1.40 22.80
N ILE A 106 6.01 2.71 22.92
CA ILE A 106 6.98 3.51 22.17
C ILE A 106 7.95 4.15 23.17
N LYS A 107 9.26 3.95 22.96
CA LYS A 107 10.32 4.54 23.77
C LYS A 107 10.74 5.86 23.14
N LEU A 108 10.64 6.94 23.91
CA LEU A 108 10.90 8.32 23.47
C LEU A 108 11.87 9.01 24.44
N PRO A 109 13.14 8.56 24.52
CA PRO A 109 14.10 9.14 25.43
C PRO A 109 14.35 10.63 25.09
N GLY A 110 14.37 11.47 26.12
CA GLY A 110 14.68 12.90 25.96
C GLY A 110 13.53 13.77 25.44
N VAL A 111 12.34 13.22 25.20
CA VAL A 111 11.15 13.98 24.80
C VAL A 111 10.26 14.26 26.01
N LYS A 112 9.66 15.46 26.05
CA LYS A 112 8.64 15.81 27.04
C LYS A 112 7.26 15.52 26.48
N PHE A 113 6.33 15.07 27.33
CA PHE A 113 4.94 14.79 26.92
C PHE A 113 4.25 15.94 26.16
N LYS A 114 4.55 17.20 26.51
CA LYS A 114 3.96 18.39 25.86
C LYS A 114 4.31 18.52 24.37
N GLU A 115 5.39 17.90 23.94
CA GLU A 115 5.91 17.99 22.58
C GLU A 115 5.51 16.76 21.74
N VAL A 116 4.80 15.80 22.35
CA VAL A 116 4.33 14.59 21.68
C VAL A 116 2.95 14.85 21.12
N GLN A 117 2.81 14.73 19.80
CA GLN A 117 1.52 14.67 19.12
C GLN A 117 1.27 13.23 18.69
N LEU A 118 0.12 12.70 19.09
CA LEU A 118 -0.34 11.37 18.75
C LEU A 118 -1.65 11.50 17.98
N ASP A 119 -1.63 11.08 16.72
CA ASP A 119 -2.81 10.95 15.88
C ASP A 119 -3.05 9.45 15.64
N CYS A 120 -4.26 8.99 15.97
CA CYS A 120 -4.65 7.59 15.79
C CYS A 120 -5.80 7.54 14.80
N THR A 121 -5.61 6.78 13.73
CA THR A 121 -6.63 6.43 12.73
C THR A 121 -6.98 4.94 12.87
N GLU A 122 -8.03 4.48 12.20
CA GLU A 122 -8.50 3.09 12.20
C GLU A 122 -7.41 2.05 11.84
N PHE A 123 -6.45 2.41 10.98
CA PHE A 123 -5.40 1.53 10.48
C PHE A 123 -3.99 2.14 10.55
N LYS A 124 -3.83 3.35 11.07
CA LYS A 124 -2.54 4.03 11.13
C LYS A 124 -2.38 4.74 12.46
N ILE A 125 -1.17 4.71 13.02
CA ILE A 125 -0.77 5.52 14.16
C ILE A 125 0.35 6.44 13.69
N ASP A 126 0.11 7.73 13.81
CA ASP A 126 1.09 8.76 13.54
C ASP A 126 1.52 9.39 14.86
N LEU A 127 2.81 9.25 15.18
CA LEU A 127 3.42 9.91 16.30
C LEU A 127 4.45 10.92 15.78
N ARG A 128 4.23 12.19 16.14
CA ARG A 128 5.09 13.30 15.79
C ARG A 128 5.69 13.90 17.06
N CYS A 129 7.01 13.93 17.10
CA CYS A 129 7.81 14.63 18.11
C CYS A 129 8.86 15.49 17.38
N PRO A 130 9.49 16.47 18.06
CA PRO A 130 10.56 17.28 17.45
C PRO A 130 11.75 16.45 16.96
N ILE A 131 12.05 15.34 17.66
CA ILE A 131 13.22 14.48 17.44
C ILE A 131 12.86 13.19 16.69
N TYR A 132 11.66 12.67 16.95
CA TYR A 132 11.21 11.37 16.47
C TYR A 132 9.94 11.49 15.63
N LYS A 133 9.84 10.67 14.58
CA LYS A 133 8.63 10.47 13.79
C LYS A 133 8.38 8.98 13.66
N LEU A 134 7.14 8.57 13.85
CA LEU A 134 6.71 7.19 13.66
C LEU A 134 5.38 7.20 12.92
N ASN A 135 5.36 6.68 11.71
CA ASN A 135 4.14 6.26 11.04
C ASN A 135 4.09 4.73 11.12
N LEU A 136 3.07 4.20 11.77
CA LEU A 136 2.87 2.77 11.95
C LEU A 136 1.51 2.36 11.40
N SER A 137 1.52 1.55 10.35
CA SER A 137 0.31 0.90 9.84
C SER A 137 -0.05 -0.32 10.68
N LEU A 138 -1.30 -0.39 11.12
CA LEU A 138 -1.83 -1.47 11.96
C LEU A 138 -2.45 -2.58 11.10
N PRO A 139 -2.23 -3.87 11.44
CA PRO A 139 -2.79 -4.99 10.71
C PRO A 139 -4.28 -5.23 10.98
N LYS A 140 -4.83 -4.59 12.02
CA LYS A 140 -6.22 -4.73 12.45
C LYS A 140 -6.86 -3.36 12.64
N LYS A 141 -8.16 -3.30 12.38
CA LYS A 141 -8.97 -2.12 12.63
C LYS A 141 -9.11 -1.84 14.12
N VAL A 142 -8.83 -0.60 14.52
CA VAL A 142 -8.98 -0.13 15.90
C VAL A 142 -10.07 0.93 16.03
N ASP A 143 -10.64 1.05 17.24
CA ASP A 143 -11.58 2.12 17.58
C ASP A 143 -10.81 3.36 18.06
N GLU A 144 -10.77 4.39 17.23
CA GLU A 144 -10.13 5.68 17.51
C GLU A 144 -10.71 6.38 18.74
N LYS A 145 -12.01 6.19 19.03
CA LYS A 145 -12.72 6.97 20.05
C LYS A 145 -12.51 6.43 21.46
N LYS A 146 -12.17 5.15 21.58
CA LYS A 146 -11.99 4.46 22.86
C LYS A 146 -10.53 4.13 23.17
N GLY A 147 -9.60 4.71 22.41
CA GLY A 147 -8.17 4.59 22.67
C GLY A 147 -7.77 5.25 24.00
N ASP A 148 -6.90 4.58 24.75
CA ASP A 148 -6.30 5.09 25.98
C ASP A 148 -4.79 5.23 25.79
N ALA A 149 -4.23 6.39 26.13
CA ALA A 149 -2.79 6.64 26.03
C ALA A 149 -2.24 7.10 27.38
N LYS A 150 -1.15 6.45 27.82
CA LYS A 150 -0.49 6.68 29.10
C LYS A 150 0.98 6.99 28.88
N TRP A 151 1.41 8.14 29.36
CA TRP A 151 2.81 8.56 29.34
C TRP A 151 3.49 8.27 30.68
N ASP A 152 4.60 7.54 30.64
CA ASP A 152 5.50 7.35 31.77
C ASP A 152 6.69 8.30 31.65
N SER A 153 6.72 9.34 32.48
CA SER A 153 7.80 10.34 32.46
C SER A 153 9.12 9.83 33.02
N VAL A 154 9.12 8.75 33.82
CA VAL A 154 10.35 8.21 34.44
C VAL A 154 11.12 7.39 33.41
N LYS A 155 10.40 6.59 32.63
CA LYS A 155 10.99 5.74 31.59
C LYS A 155 10.99 6.39 30.21
N SER A 156 10.31 7.53 30.06
CA SER A 156 10.05 8.19 28.77
C SER A 156 9.40 7.23 27.78
N ILE A 157 8.36 6.53 28.23
CA ILE A 157 7.63 5.53 27.44
C ILE A 157 6.19 6.00 27.25
N LEU A 158 5.72 6.00 26.01
CA LEU A 158 4.32 6.16 25.67
C LEU A 158 3.69 4.77 25.48
N LYS A 159 2.70 4.44 26.30
CA LYS A 159 1.89 3.24 26.15
C LYS A 159 0.52 3.61 25.62
N ILE A 160 0.18 3.10 24.45
CA ILE A 160 -1.09 3.32 23.77
C ILE A 160 -1.85 2.00 23.82
N THR A 161 -3.10 2.02 24.27
CA THR A 161 -4.01 0.87 24.32
C THR A 161 -5.22 1.18 23.47
N LEU A 162 -5.35 0.48 22.34
CA LEU A 162 -6.40 0.68 21.36
C LEU A 162 -7.33 -0.53 21.35
N PRO A 163 -8.65 -0.35 21.55
CA PRO A 163 -9.61 -1.43 21.39
C PRO A 163 -9.68 -1.85 19.92
N VAL A 164 -9.63 -3.17 19.68
CA VAL A 164 -9.73 -3.75 18.34
C VAL A 164 -11.20 -3.96 17.99
N ILE A 165 -11.59 -3.56 16.78
CA ILE A 165 -12.92 -3.86 16.24
C ILE A 165 -12.80 -5.18 15.48
N ASN A 166 -13.31 -6.26 16.09
CA ASN A 166 -13.43 -7.54 15.40
C ASN A 166 -14.79 -7.57 14.69
N GLU A 167 -14.78 -7.66 13.35
CA GLU A 167 -15.98 -7.99 12.58
C GLU A 167 -16.26 -9.50 12.77
N PHE A 168 -17.49 -9.83 13.17
CA PHE A 168 -17.94 -11.19 13.47
C PHE A 168 -18.23 -12.00 12.21
#